data_AF-A0A0F9HZH2-F1
#
_entry.id   AF-A0A0F9HZH2-F1
#
_cell.length_a   1.000
_cell.length_b   1.000
_cell.length_c   1.000
_cell.angle_alpha   90.00
_cell.angle_beta   90.00
_cell.angle_gamma   90.00
#
_symmetry.space_group_name_H-M   'P 1'
#
loop_
_entity.id
_entity.type
_entity.pdbx_description
1 polymer ?
#
loop_
_entity_poly.entity_id
_entity_poly.type
_entity_poly.pdbx_seq_one_letter_code
_entity_poly.pdbx_strand_id
1 'polypeptide(L)'
;MGTTFLVVQNNAISTLASDINNSVTSLDVPSGEGALFPSTYPYHITVDDEIMSVTARSTDTLTVVRAQQGTAATSHSEDVPVELRITSKSFTDLNTAVNTLEDYQTLGTDVEVAELSTATYDDVQDYINFQGDRTLFTGG
;
A
#
# COMPACT_ATOMS: atom_id res chain seq x y z
N MET A 1 7.02 -2.22 -7.82
CA MET A 1 6.36 -0.97 -7.39
C MET A 1 5.98 -1.16 -5.94
N GLY A 2 6.41 -0.29 -5.02
CA GLY A 2 6.04 -0.41 -3.61
C GLY A 2 4.52 -0.29 -3.45
N THR A 3 3.93 -1.15 -2.64
CA THR A 3 2.52 -1.03 -2.26
C THR A 3 2.38 0.20 -1.35
N THR A 4 1.72 1.24 -1.80
CA THR A 4 1.39 2.40 -0.94
C THR A 4 0.21 2.01 -0.04
N PHE A 5 0.42 2.03 1.27
CA PHE A 5 -0.67 1.81 2.22
C PHE A 5 -1.65 2.98 2.24
N LEU A 6 -2.93 2.67 2.45
CA LEU A 6 -3.97 3.67 2.65
C LEU A 6 -3.76 4.36 4.01
N VAL A 7 -4.08 5.65 4.07
CA VAL A 7 -4.11 6.40 5.33
C VAL A 7 -5.26 5.88 6.18
N VAL A 8 -5.01 5.72 7.48
CA VAL A 8 -5.98 5.25 8.47
C VAL A 8 -6.14 6.29 9.57
N GLN A 9 -7.36 6.38 10.12
CA GLN A 9 -7.67 7.23 11.25
C GLN A 9 -8.73 6.56 12.12
N ASN A 10 -8.58 6.69 13.43
CA ASN A 10 -9.54 6.14 14.39
C ASN A 10 -10.84 6.95 14.36
N ASN A 11 -11.97 6.26 14.42
CA ASN A 11 -13.30 6.85 14.59
C ASN A 11 -13.64 7.91 13.52
N ALA A 12 -13.13 7.76 12.30
CA ALA A 12 -13.53 8.57 11.15
C ALA A 12 -14.91 8.08 10.66
N ILE A 13 -15.94 8.56 11.34
CA ILE A 13 -17.35 8.20 11.16
C ILE A 13 -18.14 9.50 11.06
N SER A 14 -19.02 9.58 10.06
CA SER A 14 -19.93 10.70 9.82
C SER A 14 -21.15 10.16 9.05
N THR A 15 -21.95 11.05 8.46
CA THR A 15 -23.11 10.72 7.62
C THR A 15 -23.06 11.53 6.33
N LEU A 16 -23.86 11.14 5.34
CA LEU A 16 -24.06 11.95 4.14
C LEU A 16 -24.95 13.15 4.45
N ALA A 17 -24.51 14.36 4.08
CA ALA A 17 -25.30 15.58 4.25
C ALA A 17 -26.41 15.76 3.22
N SER A 18 -26.40 14.98 2.14
CA SER A 18 -27.44 15.00 1.10
C SER A 18 -27.41 13.72 0.26
N ASP A 19 -28.51 13.42 -0.44
CA ASP A 19 -28.60 12.33 -1.39
C ASP A 19 -27.54 12.45 -2.51
N ILE A 20 -26.90 11.33 -2.85
CA ILE A 20 -25.95 11.23 -3.95
C ILE A 20 -26.38 10.16 -4.95
N ASN A 21 -26.15 10.41 -6.25
CA ASN A 21 -26.35 9.40 -7.28
C ASN A 21 -25.06 8.62 -7.60
N ASN A 22 -25.16 7.63 -8.48
CA ASN A 22 -24.07 6.74 -8.85
C ASN A 22 -22.94 7.39 -9.70
N SER A 23 -23.06 8.66 -10.05
CA SER A 23 -22.14 9.36 -10.96
C SER A 23 -21.44 10.56 -10.33
N VAL A 24 -21.89 11.04 -9.16
CA VAL A 24 -21.23 12.16 -8.49
C VAL A 24 -19.89 11.72 -7.88
N THR A 25 -18.88 12.56 -8.05
CA THR A 25 -17.52 12.37 -7.52
C THR A 25 -17.21 13.29 -6.35
N SER A 26 -18.21 14.01 -5.86
CA SER A 26 -18.14 14.86 -4.67
C SER A 26 -19.31 14.49 -3.78
N LEU A 27 -19.04 14.39 -2.48
CA LEU A 27 -20.05 14.18 -1.46
C LEU A 27 -19.75 15.09 -0.28
N ASP A 28 -20.80 15.53 0.38
CA ASP A 28 -20.71 16.42 1.54
C ASP A 28 -21.06 15.65 2.80
N VAL A 29 -20.30 15.88 3.86
CA VAL A 29 -20.65 15.47 5.23
C VAL A 29 -21.19 16.68 6.01
N PRO A 30 -21.88 16.48 7.15
CA PRO A 30 -22.38 17.58 7.96
C PRO A 30 -21.28 18.58 8.34
N SER A 31 -21.70 19.82 8.61
CA SER A 31 -20.75 20.91 8.83
C SER A 31 -19.81 20.64 10.01
N GLY A 32 -18.51 20.75 9.77
CA GLY A 32 -17.45 20.49 10.74
C GLY A 32 -17.06 19.01 10.88
N GLU A 33 -17.84 18.09 10.32
CA GLU A 33 -17.55 16.65 10.38
C GLU A 33 -16.51 16.22 9.35
N GLY A 34 -16.24 17.05 8.33
CA GLY A 34 -15.15 16.80 7.40
C GLY A 34 -13.82 16.62 8.11
N ALA A 35 -13.60 17.34 9.22
CA ALA A 35 -12.40 17.26 10.05
C ALA A 35 -12.19 15.90 10.76
N LEU A 36 -13.22 15.05 10.85
CA LEU A 36 -13.13 13.71 11.43
C LEU A 36 -12.34 12.75 10.54
N PHE A 37 -12.22 13.06 9.25
CA PHE A 37 -11.48 12.25 8.29
C PHE A 37 -9.99 12.68 8.19
N PRO A 38 -9.13 11.89 7.53
CA PRO A 38 -7.73 12.28 7.30
C PRO A 38 -7.59 13.52 6.42
N SER A 39 -6.55 14.32 6.68
CA SER A 39 -6.10 15.41 5.81
C SER A 39 -5.07 14.98 4.75
N THR A 40 -4.57 13.76 4.86
CA THR A 40 -3.62 13.13 3.93
C THR A 40 -4.31 12.03 3.13
N TYR A 41 -3.79 11.75 1.94
CA TYR A 41 -4.42 10.87 0.94
C TYR A 41 -3.41 9.83 0.43
N PRO A 42 -3.88 8.72 -0.16
CA PRO A 42 -5.27 8.29 -0.30
C PRO A 42 -5.79 7.53 0.93
N TYR A 43 -7.10 7.61 1.17
CA TYR A 43 -7.82 6.74 2.10
C TYR A 43 -9.16 6.33 1.50
N HIS A 44 -9.74 5.25 2.02
CA HIS A 44 -11.04 4.76 1.55
C HIS A 44 -12.12 4.97 2.60
N ILE A 45 -13.31 5.32 2.14
CA ILE A 45 -14.53 5.37 2.94
C ILE A 45 -15.51 4.30 2.43
N THR A 46 -16.40 3.87 3.30
CA THR A 46 -17.50 2.96 3.00
C THR A 46 -18.82 3.69 3.25
N VAL A 47 -19.73 3.59 2.29
CA VAL A 47 -21.11 4.10 2.37
C VAL A 47 -22.01 2.96 1.93
N ASP A 48 -22.89 2.48 2.81
CA ASP A 48 -23.58 1.19 2.67
C ASP A 48 -22.60 0.05 2.31
N ASP A 49 -22.74 -0.53 1.12
CA ASP A 49 -21.87 -1.59 0.57
C ASP A 49 -20.85 -1.06 -0.47
N GLU A 50 -20.80 0.26 -0.72
CA GLU A 50 -19.87 0.87 -1.66
C GLU A 50 -18.60 1.35 -0.94
N ILE A 51 -17.44 0.99 -1.50
CA ILE A 51 -16.13 1.50 -1.07
C ILE A 51 -15.67 2.55 -2.07
N MET A 52 -15.27 3.72 -1.58
CA MET A 52 -14.82 4.85 -2.40
C MET A 52 -13.46 5.35 -1.96
N SER A 53 -12.63 5.79 -2.90
CA SER A 53 -11.32 6.36 -2.63
C SER A 53 -11.41 7.86 -2.53
N VAL A 54 -11.09 8.43 -1.36
CA VAL A 54 -11.03 9.87 -1.17
C VAL A 54 -9.67 10.39 -1.61
N THR A 55 -9.69 11.35 -2.54
CA THR A 55 -8.49 11.93 -3.15
C THR A 55 -8.26 13.38 -2.74
N ALA A 56 -9.30 14.07 -2.29
CA ALA A 56 -9.23 15.41 -1.74
C ALA A 56 -10.37 15.66 -0.76
N ARG A 57 -10.19 16.66 0.10
CA ARG A 57 -11.20 17.22 0.99
C ARG A 57 -11.07 18.74 1.01
N SER A 58 -12.19 19.43 0.87
CA SER A 58 -12.31 20.87 1.11
C SER A 58 -13.34 21.07 2.22
N THR A 59 -12.88 21.42 3.41
CA THR A 59 -13.71 21.48 4.64
C THR A 59 -14.53 20.19 4.83
N ASP A 60 -15.80 20.21 4.46
CA ASP A 60 -16.78 19.13 4.64
C ASP A 60 -17.13 18.41 3.32
N THR A 61 -16.57 18.85 2.19
CA THR A 61 -16.72 18.19 0.89
C THR A 61 -15.58 17.21 0.66
N LEU A 62 -15.89 15.94 0.45
CA LEU A 62 -14.94 14.89 0.06
C LEU A 62 -15.01 14.65 -1.45
N THR A 63 -13.86 14.69 -2.12
CA THR A 63 -13.72 14.29 -3.52
C THR A 63 -13.34 12.82 -3.60
N VAL A 64 -14.14 12.04 -4.34
CA VAL A 64 -14.04 10.59 -4.37
C VAL A 64 -13.92 10.00 -5.77
N VAL A 65 -13.22 8.87 -5.85
CA VAL A 65 -13.31 7.90 -6.93
C VAL A 65 -14.17 6.74 -6.45
N ARG A 66 -15.27 6.50 -7.14
CA ARG A 66 -16.30 5.50 -6.78
C ARG A 66 -15.90 4.07 -7.12
N ALA A 67 -16.72 3.10 -6.71
CA ALA A 67 -16.61 1.69 -7.12
C ALA A 67 -15.22 1.07 -6.90
N GLN A 68 -14.65 1.25 -5.71
CA GLN A 68 -13.35 0.68 -5.37
C GLN A 68 -13.45 -0.76 -4.88
N GLN A 69 -12.32 -1.47 -4.99
CA GLN A 69 -12.17 -2.82 -4.43
C GLN A 69 -13.22 -3.83 -4.92
N GLY A 70 -13.73 -3.65 -6.15
CA GLY A 70 -14.74 -4.52 -6.76
C GLY A 70 -16.18 -4.21 -6.35
N THR A 71 -16.42 -3.15 -5.60
CA THR A 71 -17.78 -2.63 -5.33
C THR A 71 -18.34 -1.90 -6.56
N ALA A 72 -19.66 -1.67 -6.59
CA ALA A 72 -20.33 -0.95 -7.66
C ALA A 72 -20.77 0.43 -7.18
N ALA A 73 -20.75 1.43 -8.07
CA ALA A 73 -21.25 2.76 -7.76
C ALA A 73 -22.78 2.76 -7.69
N THR A 74 -23.34 3.17 -6.56
CA THR A 74 -24.79 3.21 -6.31
C THR A 74 -25.26 4.59 -5.87
N SER A 75 -26.58 4.82 -5.91
CA SER A 75 -27.17 5.97 -5.24
C SER A 75 -27.27 5.71 -3.74
N HIS A 76 -26.96 6.70 -2.93
CA HIS A 76 -27.10 6.65 -1.47
C HIS A 76 -27.95 7.81 -1.00
N SER A 77 -28.78 7.56 0.01
CA SER A 77 -29.59 8.59 0.64
C SER A 77 -28.76 9.42 1.61
N GLU A 78 -29.26 10.61 1.94
CA GLU A 78 -28.81 11.39 3.08
C GLU A 78 -28.89 10.59 4.38
N ASP A 79 -28.14 11.03 5.39
CA ASP A 79 -28.02 10.41 6.72
C ASP A 79 -27.44 8.98 6.74
N VAL A 80 -27.08 8.41 5.58
CA VAL A 80 -26.36 7.13 5.52
C VAL A 80 -24.95 7.30 6.11
N PRO A 81 -24.46 6.35 6.93
CA PRO A 81 -23.12 6.42 7.51
C PRO A 81 -22.02 6.46 6.45
N VAL A 82 -21.07 7.38 6.67
CA VAL A 82 -19.81 7.48 5.93
C VAL A 82 -18.69 7.11 6.88
N GLU A 83 -18.05 5.96 6.64
CA GLU A 83 -17.10 5.39 7.58
C GLU A 83 -15.76 5.04 6.92
N LEU A 84 -14.65 5.44 7.54
CA LEU A 84 -13.34 4.89 7.20
C LEU A 84 -13.20 3.52 7.88
N ARG A 85 -13.43 2.46 7.11
CA ARG A 85 -13.27 1.08 7.56
C ARG A 85 -11.96 0.48 7.07
N ILE A 86 -11.38 -0.40 7.90
CA ILE A 86 -10.33 -1.28 7.41
C ILE A 86 -10.98 -2.33 6.50
N THR A 87 -10.48 -2.41 5.27
CA THR A 87 -11.02 -3.29 4.23
C THR A 87 -10.22 -4.58 4.12
N SER A 88 -10.81 -5.63 3.52
CA SER A 88 -10.09 -6.88 3.23
C SER A 88 -8.82 -6.64 2.41
N LYS A 89 -8.89 -5.76 1.40
CA LYS A 89 -7.75 -5.38 0.59
C LYS A 89 -6.62 -4.77 1.41
N SER A 90 -6.94 -3.96 2.43
CA SER A 90 -5.92 -3.39 3.33
C SER A 90 -5.11 -4.50 4.02
N PHE A 91 -5.76 -5.58 4.46
CA PHE A 91 -5.07 -6.73 5.05
C PHE A 91 -4.32 -7.57 4.02
N THR A 92 -4.89 -7.79 2.83
CA THR A 92 -4.22 -8.53 1.76
C THR A 92 -2.94 -7.81 1.31
N ASP A 93 -2.98 -6.49 1.18
CA ASP A 93 -1.82 -5.68 0.80
C ASP A 93 -0.72 -5.74 1.88
N LEU A 94 -1.10 -5.70 3.17
CA LEU A 94 -0.17 -5.93 4.29
C LEU A 94 0.47 -7.32 4.25
N ASN A 95 -0.34 -8.37 4.07
CA ASN A 95 0.15 -9.74 4.00
C ASN A 95 1.12 -9.92 2.82
N THR A 96 0.78 -9.38 1.66
CA THR A 96 1.64 -9.42 0.47
C THR A 96 2.97 -8.71 0.71
N ALA A 97 2.93 -7.52 1.34
CA ALA A 97 4.15 -6.77 1.66
C ALA A 97 5.03 -7.53 2.65
N VAL A 98 4.44 -8.14 3.69
CA VAL A 98 5.17 -8.95 4.68
C VAL A 98 5.81 -10.17 4.02
N ASN A 99 5.05 -10.98 3.27
CA ASN A 99 5.60 -12.17 2.60
C ASN A 99 6.73 -11.80 1.63
N THR A 100 6.60 -10.68 0.91
CA THR A 100 7.66 -10.20 0.01
C THR A 100 8.95 -9.91 0.80
N LEU A 101 8.85 -9.28 1.97
CA LEU A 101 10.02 -9.02 2.81
C LEU A 101 10.64 -10.29 3.38
N GLU A 102 9.81 -11.26 3.77
CA GLU A 102 10.27 -12.58 4.22
C GLU A 102 11.03 -13.32 3.11
N ASP A 103 10.55 -13.26 1.86
CA ASP A 103 11.22 -13.87 0.70
C ASP A 103 12.57 -13.20 0.37
N TYR A 104 12.71 -11.88 0.56
CA TYR A 104 14.01 -11.21 0.41
C TYR A 104 15.01 -11.63 1.48
N GLN A 105 14.54 -11.94 2.70
CA GLN A 105 15.40 -12.39 3.80
C GLN A 105 15.98 -13.79 3.53
N THR A 106 15.21 -14.69 2.92
CA THR A 106 15.64 -16.04 2.55
C THR A 106 16.59 -16.05 1.34
N LEU A 107 16.39 -15.17 0.36
CA LEU A 107 17.36 -14.99 -0.74
C LEU A 107 18.71 -14.45 -0.26
N GLY A 108 18.72 -13.61 0.79
CA GLY A 108 19.94 -13.07 1.41
C GLY A 108 20.78 -14.13 2.15
N THR A 109 20.17 -15.23 2.59
CA THR A 109 20.90 -16.34 3.22
C THR A 109 21.50 -17.32 2.20
N ASP A 110 20.91 -17.40 1.01
CA ASP A 110 21.13 -18.54 0.12
C ASP A 110 22.18 -18.32 -0.99
N VAL A 111 22.65 -17.08 -1.25
CA VAL A 111 23.47 -16.81 -2.45
C VAL A 111 24.87 -16.23 -2.18
N GLU A 112 25.13 -15.53 -1.06
CA GLU A 112 26.46 -14.91 -0.83
C GLU A 112 26.95 -14.93 0.62
N VAL A 113 26.06 -14.88 1.62
CA VAL A 113 26.47 -14.83 3.03
C VAL A 113 26.87 -16.20 3.59
N ALA A 114 26.25 -17.29 3.11
CA ALA A 114 26.61 -18.65 3.51
C ALA A 114 28.06 -18.99 3.10
N GLU A 115 28.43 -18.64 1.87
CA GLU A 115 29.77 -18.83 1.31
C GLU A 115 30.78 -17.79 1.84
N LEU A 116 30.35 -16.63 2.35
CA LEU A 116 31.27 -15.61 2.93
C LEU A 116 31.92 -16.07 4.23
N SER A 117 31.22 -16.88 5.03
CA SER A 117 31.74 -17.39 6.31
C SER A 117 32.74 -18.54 6.15
N THR A 118 32.67 -19.23 5.00
CA THR A 118 33.54 -20.34 4.61
C THR A 118 34.53 -19.99 3.52
N ALA A 119 34.43 -18.78 2.94
CA ALA A 119 35.35 -18.26 1.94
C ALA A 119 36.77 -18.32 2.49
N THR A 120 37.52 -19.31 2.03
CA THR A 120 38.94 -19.37 2.23
C THR A 120 39.61 -18.42 1.25
N TYR A 121 40.85 -18.01 1.54
CA TYR A 121 41.63 -17.16 0.62
C TYR A 121 41.72 -17.77 -0.80
N ASP A 122 41.51 -19.09 -0.92
CA ASP A 122 41.50 -19.87 -2.16
C ASP A 122 40.31 -19.51 -3.07
N ASP A 123 39.09 -19.36 -2.53
CA ASP A 123 37.86 -19.11 -3.29
C ASP A 123 37.88 -17.72 -3.98
N VAL A 124 38.52 -16.75 -3.34
CA VAL A 124 38.74 -15.40 -3.90
C VAL A 124 39.83 -15.42 -4.97
N GLN A 125 40.88 -16.24 -4.81
CA GLN A 125 41.94 -16.40 -5.81
C GLN A 125 41.44 -17.18 -7.03
N ASP A 126 40.59 -18.19 -6.86
CA ASP A 126 40.00 -18.96 -7.97
C ASP A 126 39.06 -18.09 -8.82
N TYR A 127 38.31 -17.17 -8.21
CA TYR A 127 37.55 -16.16 -8.95
C TYR A 127 38.45 -15.18 -9.72
N ILE A 128 39.57 -14.74 -9.11
CA ILE A 128 40.58 -13.89 -9.76
C ILE A 128 41.30 -14.64 -10.90
N ASN A 129 41.59 -15.93 -10.74
CA ASN A 129 42.28 -16.77 -11.71
C ASN A 129 41.36 -17.22 -12.86
N PHE A 130 40.06 -17.41 -12.59
CA PHE A 130 39.04 -17.74 -13.59
C PHE A 130 38.67 -16.54 -14.47
N GLN A 131 38.58 -15.34 -13.89
CA GLN A 131 38.35 -14.08 -14.63
C GLN A 131 39.64 -13.45 -15.16
N GLY A 132 40.80 -13.94 -14.70
CA GLY A 132 42.12 -13.39 -14.93
C GLY A 132 43.06 -14.38 -15.60
N ASP A 133 42.64 -15.02 -16.71
CA ASP A 133 43.60 -15.48 -17.73
C ASP A 133 44.33 -14.28 -18.34
N ARG A 134 45.20 -13.69 -17.52
CA ARG A 134 46.38 -12.93 -17.85
C ARG A 134 47.29 -12.84 -16.62
N THR A 135 48.02 -13.93 -16.42
CA THR A 135 49.42 -13.97 -15.94
C THR A 135 49.72 -13.40 -14.55
N LEU A 136 50.05 -14.26 -13.58
CA LEU A 136 51.11 -13.96 -12.59
C LEU A 136 51.81 -15.22 -12.05
N PHE A 137 52.19 -16.19 -12.89
CA PHE A 137 53.28 -17.11 -12.52
C PHE A 137 54.17 -17.40 -13.73
N THR A 138 55.05 -16.46 -14.05
CA THR A 138 56.30 -16.76 -14.74
C THR A 138 57.31 -17.16 -13.66
N GLY A 139 57.57 -18.46 -13.54
CA GLY A 139 58.82 -19.10 -13.13
C GLY A 139 59.51 -18.66 -11.84
N GLY A 140 59.48 -19.56 -10.85
CA GLY A 140 60.54 -19.77 -9.86
C GLY A 140 60.73 -21.27 -9.68
#